data_AF-A0A522TD74-F1
#
_entry.id   AF-A0A522TD74-F1
#
_cell.length_a   1.000
_cell.length_b   1.000
_cell.length_c   1.000
_cell.angle_alpha   90.00
_cell.angle_beta   90.00
_cell.angle_gamma   90.00
#
_symmetry.space_group_name_H-M   'P 1'
#
loop_
_entity.id
_entity.type
_entity.pdbx_description
1 polymer ?
#
loop_
_entity_poly.entity_id
_entity_poly.type
_entity_poly.pdbx_seq_one_letter_code
_entity_poly.pdbx_strand_id
1 'polypeptide(L)'
;MKSYRIILAITAVAALAAAQSSYRTPLGYDPAAFSQWLIRVDSQPIAAGSQTVQVPVATLTIAGGPSFQPLATDVPARVNDGSQSETVTPTAVACTAGVCSVTATFAHAHPGSFTLSSADAGLQEAVNWCDSHGGGIVVVGTDFTGSASAETALTGGNANTLIADTRSGSFQWFTWRGSNYGQMWAISGTSVLMGGNNIAALGCSGVSTAMVAGTVTVSAGCITGSRPMSLTEATKGGTQGILSYTESGGQIIISSSSTSDTSTVAWVQN
;
A
#
# COMPACT_ATOMS: atom_id res chain seq x y z
N MET A 1 -43.47 -32.43 48.69
CA MET A 1 -43.05 -31.06 48.30
C MET A 1 -41.61 -31.12 47.83
N LYS A 2 -41.36 -31.02 46.52
CA LYS A 2 -40.01 -30.93 45.94
C LYS A 2 -39.89 -29.58 45.24
N SER A 3 -39.03 -28.73 45.77
CA SER A 3 -38.79 -27.38 45.28
C SER A 3 -37.78 -27.42 44.12
N TYR A 4 -38.21 -27.03 42.92
CA TYR A 4 -37.34 -26.85 41.77
C TYR A 4 -36.75 -25.44 41.81
N ARG A 5 -35.43 -25.33 41.95
CA ARG A 5 -34.69 -24.08 41.76
C ARG A 5 -34.31 -23.97 40.29
N ILE A 6 -35.00 -23.10 39.56
CA ILE A 6 -34.62 -22.69 38.20
C ILE A 6 -33.47 -21.69 38.34
N ILE A 7 -32.27 -22.10 37.94
CA ILE A 7 -31.12 -21.21 37.78
C ILE A 7 -31.20 -20.65 36.35
N LEU A 8 -31.66 -19.40 36.24
CA LEU A 8 -31.68 -18.65 34.99
C LEU A 8 -30.24 -18.18 34.69
N ALA A 9 -29.53 -18.91 33.83
CA ALA A 9 -28.25 -18.48 33.31
C ALA A 9 -28.48 -17.38 32.27
N ILE A 10 -28.25 -16.12 32.67
CA ILE A 10 -28.21 -14.99 31.74
C ILE A 10 -26.90 -15.09 30.97
N THR A 11 -26.95 -15.64 29.76
CA THR A 11 -25.85 -15.58 28.80
C THR A 11 -25.79 -14.14 28.28
N ALA A 12 -24.90 -13.33 28.86
CA ALA A 12 -24.58 -12.02 28.33
C ALA A 12 -23.89 -12.21 26.97
N VAL A 13 -24.64 -12.02 25.89
CA VAL A 13 -24.06 -11.83 24.55
C VAL A 13 -23.42 -10.45 24.56
N ALA A 14 -22.14 -10.39 24.96
CA ALA A 14 -21.32 -9.22 24.71
C ALA A 14 -21.20 -9.09 23.20
N ALA A 15 -21.98 -8.18 22.60
CA ALA A 15 -21.71 -7.73 21.25
C ALA A 15 -20.35 -7.05 21.29
N LEU A 16 -19.29 -7.77 20.89
CA LEU A 16 -18.04 -7.12 20.54
C LEU A 16 -18.38 -6.21 19.36
N ALA A 17 -18.50 -4.91 19.63
CA ALA A 17 -18.36 -3.89 18.61
C ALA A 17 -16.90 -3.96 18.13
N ALA A 18 -16.61 -4.93 17.25
CA ALA A 18 -15.38 -4.93 16.50
C ALA A 18 -15.37 -3.59 15.75
N ALA A 19 -14.41 -2.73 16.09
CA ALA A 19 -14.18 -1.51 15.35
C ALA A 19 -14.03 -1.91 13.89
N GLN A 20 -15.00 -1.53 13.05
CA GLN A 20 -14.92 -1.78 11.62
C GLN A 20 -13.72 -0.97 11.14
N SER A 21 -12.63 -1.64 10.75
CA SER A 21 -11.53 -0.94 10.09
C SER A 21 -12.11 -0.34 8.80
N SER A 22 -11.89 0.96 8.63
CA SER A 22 -12.34 1.68 7.45
C SER A 22 -11.44 1.27 6.30
N TYR A 23 -12.02 0.76 5.20
CA TYR A 23 -11.24 0.38 4.01
C TYR A 23 -10.40 1.52 3.41
N ARG A 24 -10.73 2.77 3.77
CA ARG A 24 -10.05 3.98 3.33
C ARG A 24 -9.66 4.83 4.54
N THR A 25 -8.40 5.25 4.55
CA THR A 25 -7.92 6.36 5.38
C THR A 25 -8.04 7.67 4.59
N PRO A 26 -7.87 8.85 5.21
CA PRO A 26 -7.79 10.10 4.46
C PRO A 26 -6.69 10.08 3.37
N LEU A 27 -5.66 9.25 3.53
CA LEU A 27 -4.50 9.18 2.66
C LEU A 27 -4.58 8.07 1.59
N GLY A 28 -5.37 7.01 1.80
CA GLY A 28 -5.35 5.87 0.87
C GLY A 28 -6.15 4.66 1.34
N TYR A 29 -5.85 3.49 0.78
CA TYR A 29 -6.48 2.21 1.11
C TYR A 29 -5.79 1.56 2.32
N ASP A 30 -6.56 0.97 3.24
CA ASP A 30 -6.04 0.30 4.44
C ASP A 30 -5.95 -1.23 4.22
N PRO A 31 -4.74 -1.83 4.18
CA PRO A 31 -4.55 -3.28 4.09
C PRO A 31 -5.31 -4.09 5.14
N ALA A 32 -5.46 -3.58 6.37
CA ALA A 32 -6.12 -4.32 7.43
C ALA A 32 -7.60 -4.59 7.10
N ALA A 33 -8.23 -3.75 6.28
CA ALA A 33 -9.58 -4.00 5.78
C ALA A 33 -9.63 -5.11 4.73
N PHE A 34 -8.57 -5.23 3.91
CA PHE A 34 -8.41 -6.30 2.93
C PHE A 34 -7.97 -7.63 3.55
N SER A 35 -7.63 -7.67 4.83
CA SER A 35 -7.23 -8.91 5.52
C SER A 35 -8.37 -9.60 6.28
N GLN A 36 -9.57 -9.01 6.32
CA GLN A 36 -10.69 -9.49 7.15
C GLN A 36 -11.41 -10.72 6.59
N TRP A 37 -10.94 -11.25 5.47
CA TRP A 37 -11.59 -12.39 4.84
C TRP A 37 -11.16 -13.73 5.42
N LEU A 38 -12.13 -14.63 5.51
CA LEU A 38 -11.93 -16.03 5.87
C LEU A 38 -12.89 -16.87 5.02
N ILE A 39 -12.33 -17.72 4.15
CA ILE A 39 -13.13 -18.59 3.28
C ILE A 39 -12.97 -20.02 3.75
N ARG A 40 -14.08 -20.70 4.05
CA ARG A 40 -14.07 -22.14 4.27
C ARG A 40 -14.07 -22.88 2.93
N VAL A 41 -13.16 -23.83 2.78
CA VAL A 41 -13.05 -24.69 1.61
C VAL A 41 -13.44 -26.11 2.02
N ASP A 42 -14.54 -26.59 1.44
CA ASP A 42 -15.11 -27.92 1.68
C ASP A 42 -14.74 -28.92 0.56
N SER A 43 -13.49 -28.86 0.09
CA SER A 43 -13.02 -29.70 -1.02
C SER A 43 -12.67 -31.12 -0.58
N GLN A 44 -12.43 -31.98 -1.58
CA GLN A 44 -11.83 -33.31 -1.36
C GLN A 44 -10.49 -33.18 -0.61
N PRO A 45 -10.06 -34.25 0.10
CA PRO A 45 -8.73 -34.34 0.69
C PRO A 45 -7.67 -33.88 -0.30
N ILE A 46 -6.87 -32.89 0.10
CA ILE A 46 -5.70 -32.48 -0.67
C ILE A 46 -4.46 -33.18 -0.10
N ALA A 47 -3.69 -33.80 -0.99
CA ALA A 47 -2.36 -34.30 -0.66
C ALA A 47 -1.33 -33.17 -0.78
N ALA A 48 -0.16 -33.33 -0.18
CA ALA A 48 0.96 -32.45 -0.44
C ALA A 48 1.34 -32.44 -1.94
N GLY A 49 1.97 -31.35 -2.39
CA GLY A 49 2.32 -31.09 -3.78
C GLY A 49 1.37 -30.13 -4.47
N SER A 50 1.43 -30.08 -5.81
CA SER A 50 0.58 -29.21 -6.62
C SER A 50 -0.84 -29.76 -6.68
N GLN A 51 -1.80 -29.00 -6.13
CA GLN A 51 -3.22 -29.37 -6.10
C GLN A 51 -4.08 -28.22 -6.57
N THR A 52 -5.27 -28.55 -7.08
CA THR A 52 -6.30 -27.58 -7.44
C THR A 52 -7.51 -27.75 -6.54
N VAL A 53 -7.92 -26.67 -5.88
CA VAL A 53 -9.06 -26.63 -4.97
C VAL A 53 -10.16 -25.73 -5.53
N GLN A 54 -11.42 -26.10 -5.24
CA GLN A 54 -12.58 -25.29 -5.58
C GLN A 54 -12.96 -24.45 -4.36
N VAL A 55 -12.87 -23.14 -4.51
CA VAL A 55 -13.18 -22.16 -3.47
C VAL A 55 -14.57 -21.58 -3.76
N PRO A 56 -15.54 -21.69 -2.86
CA PRO A 56 -16.95 -21.35 -3.12
C PRO A 56 -17.24 -19.84 -3.17
N VAL A 57 -16.22 -19.01 -3.08
CA VAL A 57 -16.35 -17.55 -3.06
C VAL A 57 -15.30 -16.93 -3.99
N ALA A 58 -15.78 -16.21 -4.99
CA ALA A 58 -14.92 -15.40 -5.85
C ALA A 58 -14.71 -13.99 -5.28
N THR A 59 -15.77 -13.31 -4.85
CA THR A 59 -15.69 -11.92 -4.41
C THR A 59 -16.10 -11.75 -2.97
N LEU A 60 -15.41 -10.90 -2.24
CA LEU A 60 -15.72 -10.52 -0.87
C LEU A 60 -15.94 -9.03 -0.76
N THR A 61 -16.84 -8.62 0.13
CA THR A 61 -17.16 -7.20 0.35
C THR A 61 -16.52 -6.75 1.65
N ILE A 62 -15.70 -5.71 1.55
CA ILE A 62 -15.10 -5.07 2.72
C ILE A 62 -16.20 -4.31 3.48
N ALA A 63 -16.18 -4.35 4.81
CA ALA A 63 -17.17 -3.63 5.61
C ALA A 63 -17.14 -2.11 5.27
N GLY A 64 -18.28 -1.58 4.79
CA GLY A 64 -18.38 -0.19 4.35
C GLY A 64 -17.58 0.15 3.08
N GLY A 65 -17.03 -0.85 2.39
CA GLY A 65 -16.15 -0.70 1.25
C GLY A 65 -16.60 -1.48 0.01
N PRO A 66 -15.72 -1.60 -0.99
CA PRO A 66 -16.03 -2.26 -2.24
C PRO A 66 -16.00 -3.79 -2.12
N SER A 67 -16.51 -4.46 -3.15
CA SER A 67 -16.26 -5.89 -3.37
C SER A 67 -14.95 -6.09 -4.14
N PHE A 68 -14.12 -7.02 -3.70
CA PHE A 68 -12.84 -7.36 -4.31
C PHE A 68 -12.65 -8.88 -4.44
N GLN A 69 -11.71 -9.29 -5.28
CA GLN A 69 -11.29 -10.68 -5.47
C GLN A 69 -10.05 -10.94 -4.60
N PRO A 70 -10.13 -11.71 -3.51
CA PRO A 70 -9.01 -11.91 -2.57
C PRO A 70 -7.96 -12.92 -3.08
N LEU A 71 -8.28 -13.69 -4.13
CA LEU A 71 -7.41 -14.75 -4.65
C LEU A 71 -6.83 -14.33 -6.00
N ALA A 72 -5.50 -14.30 -6.10
CA ALA A 72 -4.74 -14.07 -7.32
C ALA A 72 -3.40 -14.82 -7.26
N THR A 73 -2.66 -14.89 -8.37
CA THR A 73 -1.40 -15.67 -8.47
C THR A 73 -0.21 -15.04 -7.74
N ASP A 74 -0.35 -13.80 -7.32
CA ASP A 74 0.64 -13.02 -6.57
C ASP A 74 0.25 -12.82 -5.09
N VAL A 75 -0.99 -13.16 -4.72
CA VAL A 75 -1.51 -13.00 -3.35
C VAL A 75 -1.23 -14.27 -2.53
N PRO A 76 -0.35 -14.22 -1.52
CA PRO A 76 -0.12 -15.35 -0.64
C PRO A 76 -1.35 -15.59 0.26
N ALA A 77 -1.84 -16.83 0.29
CA ALA A 77 -2.94 -17.26 1.13
C ALA A 77 -2.46 -18.17 2.26
N ARG A 78 -2.96 -17.94 3.47
CA ARG A 78 -2.76 -18.84 4.61
C ARG A 78 -3.83 -19.93 4.55
N VAL A 79 -3.37 -21.18 4.54
CA VAL A 79 -4.17 -22.38 4.69
C VAL A 79 -4.14 -22.79 6.16
N ASN A 80 -5.29 -23.15 6.73
CA ASN A 80 -5.37 -23.64 8.10
C ASN A 80 -6.51 -24.66 8.25
N ASP A 81 -6.21 -25.87 8.71
CA ASP A 81 -7.20 -26.91 9.03
C ASP A 81 -7.36 -27.17 10.54
N GLY A 82 -6.74 -26.32 11.37
CA GLY A 82 -6.70 -26.44 12.83
C GLY A 82 -5.57 -27.31 13.37
N SER A 83 -5.02 -28.21 12.55
CA SER A 83 -3.88 -29.07 12.91
C SER A 83 -2.57 -28.61 12.26
N GLN A 84 -2.66 -28.10 11.04
CA GLN A 84 -1.56 -27.66 10.20
C GLN A 84 -1.93 -26.31 9.59
N SER A 85 -0.94 -25.42 9.53
CA SER A 85 -1.09 -24.14 8.85
C SER A 85 0.15 -23.85 8.03
N GLU A 86 -0.08 -23.38 6.82
CA GLU A 86 0.97 -23.04 5.86
C GLU A 86 0.57 -21.83 5.02
N THR A 87 1.56 -21.20 4.40
CA THR A 87 1.34 -20.14 3.43
C THR A 87 1.60 -20.71 2.05
N VAL A 88 0.63 -20.56 1.15
CA VAL A 88 0.75 -20.95 -0.25
C VAL A 88 0.53 -19.73 -1.14
N THR A 89 1.27 -19.63 -2.23
CA THR A 89 1.00 -18.65 -3.28
C THR A 89 0.38 -19.40 -4.46
N PRO A 90 -0.85 -19.03 -4.89
CA PRO A 90 -1.48 -19.65 -6.04
C PRO A 90 -0.62 -19.52 -7.30
N THR A 91 -0.51 -20.59 -8.07
CA THR A 91 0.14 -20.59 -9.39
C THR A 91 -0.86 -20.42 -10.53
N ALA A 92 -2.14 -20.69 -10.28
CA ALA A 92 -3.24 -20.36 -11.18
C ALA A 92 -4.51 -20.06 -10.37
N VAL A 93 -5.27 -19.05 -10.80
CA VAL A 93 -6.59 -18.72 -10.27
C VAL A 93 -7.55 -18.48 -11.43
N ALA A 94 -8.67 -19.19 -11.44
CA ALA A 94 -9.73 -19.01 -12.44
C ALA A 94 -11.08 -18.97 -11.74
N CYS A 95 -11.79 -17.84 -11.84
CA CYS A 95 -13.06 -17.64 -11.17
C CYS A 95 -14.22 -17.58 -12.16
N THR A 96 -15.28 -18.32 -11.93
CA THR A 96 -16.48 -18.36 -12.78
C THR A 96 -17.71 -18.55 -11.92
N ALA A 97 -18.71 -17.68 -12.09
CA ALA A 97 -20.02 -17.79 -11.45
C ALA A 97 -19.98 -18.00 -9.91
N GLY A 98 -19.07 -17.30 -9.21
CA GLY A 98 -18.97 -17.33 -7.75
C GLY A 98 -18.06 -18.43 -7.18
N VAL A 99 -17.55 -19.34 -8.02
CA VAL A 99 -16.57 -20.36 -7.62
C VAL A 99 -15.22 -20.05 -8.26
N CYS A 100 -14.13 -20.22 -7.51
CA CYS A 100 -12.77 -20.14 -8.03
C CYS A 100 -12.07 -21.49 -7.99
N SER A 101 -11.44 -21.85 -9.10
CA SER A 101 -10.45 -22.90 -9.16
C SER A 101 -9.07 -22.30 -8.83
N VAL A 102 -8.45 -22.75 -7.75
CA VAL A 102 -7.16 -22.26 -7.27
C VAL A 102 -6.16 -23.40 -7.30
N THR A 103 -5.08 -23.25 -8.06
CA THR A 103 -3.95 -24.20 -8.08
C THR A 103 -2.82 -23.63 -7.25
N ALA A 104 -2.26 -24.43 -6.34
CA ALA A 104 -1.11 -24.05 -5.51
C ALA A 104 -0.30 -25.30 -5.10
N THR A 105 0.92 -25.09 -4.61
CA THR A 105 1.74 -26.16 -4.03
C THR A 105 1.58 -26.16 -2.52
N PHE A 106 1.04 -27.24 -1.98
CA PHE A 106 0.83 -27.45 -0.55
C PHE A 106 1.99 -28.28 0.04
N ALA A 107 2.55 -27.82 1.15
CA ALA A 107 3.57 -28.55 1.91
C ALA A 107 2.97 -29.71 2.70
N HIS A 108 1.71 -29.59 3.13
CA HIS A 108 1.03 -30.62 3.88
C HIS A 108 -0.26 -31.11 3.21
N ALA A 109 -0.76 -32.24 3.71
CA ALA A 109 -2.05 -32.78 3.29
C ALA A 109 -3.15 -32.26 4.21
N HIS A 110 -4.25 -31.75 3.64
CA HIS A 110 -5.43 -31.31 4.37
C HIS A 110 -6.61 -32.24 4.02
N PRO A 111 -6.86 -33.30 4.81
CA PRO A 111 -7.81 -34.36 4.48
C PRO A 111 -9.29 -33.99 4.71
N GLY A 112 -9.57 -32.79 5.23
CA GLY A 112 -10.92 -32.31 5.50
C GLY A 112 -11.11 -30.86 5.03
N SER A 113 -12.10 -30.18 5.61
CA SER A 113 -12.29 -28.75 5.34
C SER A 113 -11.17 -27.93 5.98
N PHE A 114 -10.70 -26.92 5.26
CA PHE A 114 -9.74 -25.94 5.77
C PHE A 114 -10.26 -24.53 5.51
N THR A 115 -9.60 -23.54 6.09
CA THR A 115 -9.86 -22.14 5.82
C THR A 115 -8.72 -21.51 5.04
N LEU A 116 -9.06 -20.59 4.14
CA LEU A 116 -8.16 -19.66 3.50
C LEU A 116 -8.34 -18.27 4.12
N SER A 117 -7.24 -17.59 4.40
CA SER A 117 -7.18 -16.18 4.78
C SER A 117 -5.97 -15.50 4.12
N SER A 118 -5.87 -14.18 4.22
CA SER A 118 -4.67 -13.47 3.77
C SER A 118 -3.44 -13.93 4.57
N ALA A 119 -2.29 -14.11 3.90
CA ALA A 119 -1.04 -14.47 4.56
C ALA A 119 -0.10 -13.28 4.81
N ASP A 120 -0.38 -12.13 4.20
CA ASP A 120 0.41 -10.90 4.26
C ASP A 120 -0.36 -9.73 4.88
N ALA A 121 -1.41 -10.06 5.66
CA ALA A 121 -2.28 -9.10 6.33
C ALA A 121 -2.96 -8.10 5.39
N GLY A 122 -3.35 -8.56 4.20
CA GLY A 122 -4.17 -7.82 3.23
C GLY A 122 -3.37 -6.89 2.32
N LEU A 123 -2.03 -6.92 2.40
CA LEU A 123 -1.19 -5.94 1.73
C LEU A 123 -1.19 -6.12 0.21
N GLN A 124 -0.96 -7.34 -0.29
CA GLN A 124 -1.00 -7.62 -1.73
C GLN A 124 -2.42 -7.44 -2.28
N GLU A 125 -3.46 -7.81 -1.52
CA GLU A 125 -4.85 -7.57 -1.93
C GLU A 125 -5.16 -6.08 -2.08
N ALA A 126 -4.72 -5.24 -1.13
CA ALA A 126 -4.90 -3.80 -1.20
C ALA A 126 -4.12 -3.18 -2.38
N VAL A 127 -2.90 -3.65 -2.65
CA VAL A 127 -2.11 -3.24 -3.81
C VAL A 127 -2.79 -3.62 -5.11
N ASN A 128 -3.25 -4.87 -5.25
CA ASN A 128 -3.94 -5.34 -6.45
C ASN A 128 -5.25 -4.59 -6.68
N TRP A 129 -5.97 -4.27 -5.59
CA TRP A 129 -7.13 -3.39 -5.65
C TRP A 129 -6.77 -2.00 -6.17
N CYS A 130 -5.76 -1.37 -5.58
CA CYS A 130 -5.28 -0.05 -5.97
C CYS A 130 -4.86 -0.03 -7.46
N ASP A 131 -4.12 -1.04 -7.90
CA ASP A 131 -3.63 -1.19 -9.27
C ASP A 131 -4.77 -1.30 -10.29
N SER A 132 -5.77 -2.15 -10.01
CA SER A 132 -6.94 -2.34 -10.88
C SER A 132 -7.83 -1.09 -10.98
N HIS A 133 -7.63 -0.10 -10.11
CA HIS A 133 -8.36 1.16 -10.08
C HIS A 133 -7.50 2.36 -10.53
N GLY A 134 -6.41 2.10 -11.27
CA GLY A 134 -5.57 3.15 -11.86
C GLY A 134 -4.46 3.65 -10.94
N GLY A 135 -4.24 3.00 -9.79
CA GLY A 135 -3.22 3.35 -8.81
C GLY A 135 -3.77 4.11 -7.61
N GLY A 136 -2.86 4.66 -6.81
CA GLY A 136 -3.18 5.32 -5.54
C GLY A 136 -2.17 5.01 -4.45
N ILE A 137 -2.61 5.14 -3.19
CA ILE A 137 -1.75 4.93 -2.01
C ILE A 137 -2.38 3.84 -1.17
N VAL A 138 -1.58 2.82 -0.83
CA VAL A 138 -1.88 1.84 0.21
C VAL A 138 -1.18 2.30 1.49
N VAL A 139 -1.92 2.46 2.59
CA VAL A 139 -1.43 3.04 3.83
C VAL A 139 -1.26 1.95 4.87
N VAL A 140 -0.03 1.62 5.20
CA VAL A 140 0.32 0.68 6.27
C VAL A 140 0.29 1.45 7.60
N GLY A 141 -0.81 1.28 8.32
CA GLY A 141 -1.08 1.92 9.62
C GLY A 141 -0.63 1.07 10.81
N THR A 142 -0.84 1.59 12.03
CA THR A 142 -0.52 0.89 13.29
C THR A 142 -1.37 -0.36 13.54
N ASP A 143 -2.47 -0.52 12.80
CA ASP A 143 -3.37 -1.66 12.80
C ASP A 143 -2.95 -2.78 11.83
N PHE A 144 -2.00 -2.52 10.94
CA PHE A 144 -1.43 -3.55 10.07
C PHE A 144 -0.58 -4.54 10.87
N THR A 145 -0.95 -5.83 10.81
CA THR A 145 -0.30 -6.89 11.59
C THR A 145 0.86 -7.58 10.87
N GLY A 146 1.14 -7.23 9.61
CA GLY A 146 2.27 -7.76 8.85
C GLY A 146 3.62 -7.19 9.31
N SER A 147 4.72 -7.82 8.89
CA SER A 147 6.08 -7.32 9.18
C SER A 147 6.44 -6.11 8.32
N ALA A 148 7.48 -5.37 8.69
CA ALA A 148 8.03 -4.27 7.88
C ALA A 148 8.84 -4.74 6.65
N SER A 149 8.99 -6.05 6.49
CA SER A 149 9.55 -6.64 5.28
C SER A 149 8.45 -7.03 4.28
N ALA A 150 7.17 -6.95 4.67
CA ALA A 150 6.07 -7.35 3.80
C ALA A 150 6.00 -6.44 2.57
N GLU A 151 6.22 -5.15 2.75
CA GLU A 151 6.21 -4.14 1.69
C GLU A 151 7.22 -4.47 0.60
N THR A 152 8.45 -4.87 0.96
CA THR A 152 9.50 -5.17 -0.03
C THR A 152 9.42 -6.58 -0.61
N ALA A 153 8.63 -7.47 0.01
CA ALA A 153 8.43 -8.84 -0.43
C ALA A 153 7.26 -9.02 -1.43
N LEU A 154 6.46 -7.98 -1.66
CA LEU A 154 5.38 -8.00 -2.64
C LEU A 154 5.92 -8.30 -4.04
N THR A 155 5.21 -9.17 -4.76
CA THR A 155 5.61 -9.63 -6.10
C THR A 155 4.65 -9.16 -7.20
N GLY A 156 3.50 -8.60 -6.82
CA GLY A 156 2.58 -7.88 -7.71
C GLY A 156 2.55 -6.38 -7.40
N GLY A 157 2.33 -5.57 -8.43
CA GLY A 157 2.29 -4.12 -8.29
C GLY A 157 2.40 -3.37 -9.62
N ASN A 158 2.21 -2.06 -9.57
CA ASN A 158 2.50 -1.17 -10.68
C ASN A 158 3.06 0.18 -10.21
N ALA A 159 3.62 0.96 -11.14
CA ALA A 159 4.25 2.25 -10.84
C ALA A 159 3.27 3.36 -10.39
N ASN A 160 1.97 3.16 -10.56
CA ASN A 160 0.93 4.10 -10.13
C ASN A 160 0.46 3.83 -8.69
N THR A 161 0.86 2.73 -8.07
CA THR A 161 0.59 2.44 -6.66
C THR A 161 1.81 2.73 -5.80
N LEU A 162 1.57 3.40 -4.69
CA LEU A 162 2.55 3.71 -3.66
C LEU A 162 2.13 3.03 -2.36
N ILE A 163 3.11 2.67 -1.53
CA ILE A 163 2.86 2.23 -0.16
C ILE A 163 3.40 3.28 0.79
N ALA A 164 2.58 3.73 1.73
CA ALA A 164 2.95 4.65 2.80
C ALA A 164 2.90 3.91 4.13
N ASP A 165 4.06 3.56 4.69
CA ASP A 165 4.15 3.02 6.04
C ASP A 165 4.27 4.15 7.07
N THR A 166 3.33 4.15 8.01
CA THR A 166 3.17 5.18 9.05
C THR A 166 3.38 4.62 10.46
N ARG A 167 3.65 3.32 10.61
CA ARG A 167 3.75 2.62 11.90
C ARG A 167 4.83 3.18 12.83
N SER A 168 5.91 3.71 12.26
CA SER A 168 7.08 4.20 13.01
C SER A 168 6.96 5.66 13.48
N GLY A 169 5.82 6.31 13.27
CA GLY A 169 5.65 7.74 13.52
C GLY A 169 6.33 8.64 12.49
N SER A 170 6.99 8.05 11.49
CA SER A 170 7.51 8.71 10.28
C SER A 170 6.95 8.03 9.04
N PHE A 171 6.78 8.78 7.96
CA PHE A 171 6.36 8.23 6.67
C PHE A 171 7.54 7.57 5.96
N GLN A 172 7.43 6.27 5.73
CA GLN A 172 8.28 5.55 4.79
C GLN A 172 7.46 5.27 3.53
N TRP A 173 7.97 5.75 2.40
CA TRP A 173 7.32 5.55 1.11
C TRP A 173 7.97 4.38 0.40
N PHE A 174 7.19 3.58 -0.31
CA PHE A 174 7.69 2.53 -1.19
C PHE A 174 7.06 2.70 -2.58
N THR A 175 7.88 2.49 -3.61
CA THR A 175 7.45 2.54 -5.00
C THR A 175 7.83 1.26 -5.72
N TRP A 176 7.03 0.91 -6.71
CA TRP A 176 7.26 -0.23 -7.57
C TRP A 176 8.55 -0.06 -8.40
N ARG A 177 9.42 -1.07 -8.38
CA ARG A 177 10.70 -1.10 -9.12
C ARG A 177 10.72 -2.08 -10.29
N GLY A 178 9.54 -2.54 -10.74
CA GLY A 178 9.39 -3.48 -11.85
C GLY A 178 9.17 -4.93 -11.43
N SER A 179 9.65 -5.34 -10.24
CA SER A 179 9.48 -6.70 -9.71
C SER A 179 9.01 -6.75 -8.25
N ASN A 180 9.24 -5.67 -7.50
CA ASN A 180 8.91 -5.54 -6.10
C ASN A 180 8.82 -4.06 -5.72
N TYR A 181 8.24 -3.77 -4.56
CA TYR A 181 8.33 -2.43 -3.99
C TYR A 181 9.67 -2.26 -3.29
N GLY A 182 10.25 -1.08 -3.44
CA GLY A 182 11.46 -0.69 -2.73
C GLY A 182 11.25 0.62 -2.01
N GLN A 183 11.83 0.73 -0.82
CA GLN A 183 11.77 1.94 -0.02
C GLN A 183 12.33 3.13 -0.84
N MET A 184 11.50 4.16 -0.97
CA MET A 184 11.89 5.52 -1.33
C MET A 184 12.39 6.21 -0.07
N TRP A 185 13.29 7.18 -0.25
CA TRP A 185 13.87 7.94 0.85
C TRP A 185 12.83 8.37 1.89
N ALA A 186 13.11 8.13 3.18
CA ALA A 186 12.25 8.60 4.25
C ALA A 186 12.38 10.13 4.34
N ILE A 187 11.26 10.85 4.15
CA ILE A 187 11.23 12.28 4.46
C ILE A 187 11.15 12.37 5.99
N SER A 188 12.31 12.52 6.63
CA SER A 188 12.38 12.82 8.06
C SER A 188 12.09 14.31 8.24
N GLY A 189 10.82 14.64 8.43
CA GLY A 189 10.37 16.01 8.65
C GLY A 189 8.88 16.06 8.94
N THR A 190 8.51 16.64 10.08
CA THR A 190 7.12 16.97 10.40
C THR A 190 6.64 18.05 9.44
N SER A 191 5.62 17.72 8.63
CA SER A 191 4.87 18.58 7.70
C SER A 191 5.49 18.85 6.31
N VAL A 192 5.04 18.08 5.31
CA VAL A 192 4.81 18.60 3.96
C VAL A 192 3.31 18.75 3.81
N LEU A 193 2.82 20.00 3.81
CA LEU A 193 1.41 20.29 3.57
C LEU A 193 1.14 20.12 2.07
N MET A 194 0.61 18.98 1.65
CA MET A 194 0.32 18.69 0.24
C MET A 194 -1.13 19.05 -0.10
N GLY A 195 -1.34 20.26 -0.60
CA GLY A 195 -2.62 20.68 -1.17
C GLY A 195 -2.67 20.43 -2.67
N GLY A 196 -3.50 19.47 -3.11
CA GLY A 196 -4.13 19.47 -4.43
C GLY A 196 -3.31 18.94 -5.62
N ASN A 197 -3.75 17.78 -6.12
CA ASN A 197 -3.75 17.30 -7.52
C ASN A 197 -2.42 17.28 -8.31
N ASN A 198 -2.00 16.04 -8.62
CA ASN A 198 -0.96 15.61 -9.56
C ASN A 198 0.50 15.74 -9.06
N ILE A 199 0.97 14.67 -8.41
CA ILE A 199 2.41 14.38 -8.35
C ILE A 199 2.70 13.37 -9.46
N ALA A 200 3.23 13.87 -10.58
CA ALA A 200 4.09 13.04 -11.40
C ALA A 200 5.29 12.66 -10.52
N ALA A 201 5.54 11.36 -10.39
CA ALA A 201 6.62 10.80 -9.59
C ALA A 201 7.92 11.63 -9.73
N LEU A 202 8.35 12.27 -8.64
CA LEU A 202 9.68 12.88 -8.54
C LEU A 202 10.71 11.75 -8.46
N GLY A 203 11.09 11.23 -9.63
CA GLY A 203 12.11 10.19 -9.82
C GLY A 203 13.55 10.70 -9.73
N CYS A 204 13.77 11.96 -9.34
CA CYS A 204 15.11 12.52 -9.15
C CYS A 204 15.42 12.65 -7.66
N SER A 205 16.48 11.97 -7.21
CA SER A 205 16.96 12.08 -5.84
C SER A 205 17.46 13.51 -5.55
N GLY A 206 17.06 14.08 -4.41
CA GLY A 206 17.72 15.25 -3.83
C GLY A 206 17.06 16.62 -3.99
N VAL A 207 15.86 16.74 -4.58
CA VAL A 207 15.14 18.03 -4.61
C VAL A 207 14.14 18.10 -3.46
N SER A 208 14.61 18.57 -2.30
CA SER A 208 13.73 19.08 -1.24
C SER A 208 13.37 20.52 -1.59
N THR A 209 12.14 20.77 -2.03
CA THR A 209 11.63 22.15 -2.09
C THR A 209 11.15 22.56 -0.70
N ALA A 210 12.04 23.17 0.07
CA ALA A 210 11.62 24.00 1.19
C ALA A 210 11.22 25.37 0.62
N MET A 211 10.05 25.90 1.02
CA MET A 211 9.78 27.32 0.80
C MET A 211 10.74 28.11 1.70
N VAL A 212 11.78 28.67 1.11
CA VAL A 212 12.75 29.51 1.82
C VAL A 212 12.80 30.86 1.13
N ALA A 213 12.63 31.93 1.90
CA ALA A 213 13.12 33.24 1.48
C ALA A 213 14.67 33.16 1.53
N GLY A 214 15.33 32.93 0.39
CA GLY A 214 16.78 32.80 0.31
C GLY A 214 17.26 31.83 -0.77
N THR A 215 18.58 31.67 -0.86
CA THR A 215 19.25 30.81 -1.84
C THR A 215 18.95 29.33 -1.57
N VAL A 216 18.37 28.63 -2.55
CA VAL A 216 18.20 27.16 -2.50
C VAL A 216 19.40 26.53 -3.19
N THR A 217 20.20 25.79 -2.43
CA THR A 217 21.32 25.02 -2.96
C THR A 217 20.84 23.59 -3.26
N VAL A 218 20.74 23.23 -4.54
CA VAL A 218 20.46 21.84 -4.95
C VAL A 218 21.80 21.17 -5.25
N SER A 219 22.20 20.20 -4.42
CA SER A 219 23.34 19.33 -4.70
C SER A 219 22.88 18.25 -5.69
N ALA A 220 23.15 18.45 -6.97
CA ALA A 220 22.73 17.52 -8.02
C ALA A 220 23.72 16.36 -8.14
N GLY A 221 23.39 15.20 -7.54
CA GLY A 221 24.09 13.95 -7.84
C GLY A 221 23.67 13.29 -9.16
N CYS A 222 22.62 13.78 -9.82
CA CYS A 222 21.94 13.03 -10.89
C CYS A 222 21.42 13.87 -12.07
N ILE A 223 21.84 15.13 -12.25
CA ILE A 223 21.57 15.88 -13.48
C ILE A 223 22.70 15.58 -14.48
N THR A 224 22.53 14.51 -15.27
CA THR A 224 23.45 14.16 -16.36
C THR A 224 22.79 14.46 -17.70
N GLY A 225 23.12 15.63 -18.26
CA GLY A 225 22.71 15.99 -19.61
C GLY A 225 22.65 17.51 -19.81
N SER A 226 23.26 17.99 -20.88
CA SER A 226 23.27 19.39 -21.31
C SER A 226 21.95 19.79 -21.98
N ARG A 227 20.82 19.59 -21.27
CA ARG A 227 19.51 20.07 -21.73
C ARG A 227 19.21 21.41 -21.05
N PRO A 228 18.61 22.37 -21.76
CA PRO A 228 18.19 23.62 -21.14
C PRO A 228 17.11 23.33 -20.10
N MET A 229 17.39 23.65 -18.83
CA MET A 229 16.38 23.63 -17.78
C MET A 229 15.47 24.86 -17.92
N SER A 230 14.15 24.65 -17.90
CA SER A 230 13.19 25.75 -17.79
C SER A 230 12.79 25.91 -16.33
N LEU A 231 13.21 27.00 -15.71
CA LEU A 231 12.79 27.37 -14.36
C LEU A 231 11.60 28.33 -14.47
N THR A 232 10.45 27.95 -13.92
CA THR A 232 9.28 28.84 -13.86
C THR A 232 9.07 29.32 -12.43
N GLU A 233 9.16 30.62 -12.23
CA GLU A 233 8.84 31.26 -10.96
C GLU A 233 7.32 31.47 -10.86
N ALA A 234 6.68 30.92 -9.82
CA ALA A 234 5.29 31.20 -9.51
C ALA A 234 5.23 32.12 -8.27
N THR A 235 5.11 33.43 -8.49
CA THR A 235 4.83 34.39 -7.42
C THR A 235 3.32 34.60 -7.28
N LYS A 236 2.81 34.53 -6.04
CA LYS A 236 1.41 34.88 -5.76
C LYS A 236 1.30 36.40 -5.64
N GLY A 237 1.21 37.09 -6.78
CA GLY A 237 0.91 38.53 -6.83
C GLY A 237 2.08 39.50 -6.82
N GLY A 238 3.30 39.06 -7.15
CA GLY A 238 4.51 39.88 -7.21
C GLY A 238 5.17 39.93 -8.61
N THR A 239 6.05 40.91 -8.80
CA THR A 239 6.88 41.10 -10.03
C THR A 239 7.63 39.81 -10.36
N GLN A 240 7.59 39.35 -11.63
CA GLN A 240 8.39 38.22 -12.08
C GLN A 240 9.88 38.51 -11.84
N GLY A 241 10.53 37.69 -11.02
CA GLY A 241 11.98 37.67 -10.92
C GLY A 241 12.55 36.89 -12.10
N ILE A 242 13.79 37.21 -12.45
CA ILE A 242 14.58 36.34 -13.33
C ILE A 242 15.25 35.32 -12.42
N LEU A 243 14.92 34.05 -12.61
CA LEU A 243 15.70 32.93 -12.08
C LEU A 243 16.90 32.72 -13.00
N SER A 244 18.10 32.89 -12.46
CA SER A 244 19.33 32.50 -13.14
C SER A 244 19.89 31.26 -12.47
N TYR A 245 20.57 30.43 -13.26
CA TYR A 245 21.35 29.32 -12.72
C TYR A 245 22.79 29.40 -13.22
N THR A 246 23.71 28.99 -12.37
CA THR A 246 25.11 28.77 -12.73
C THR A 246 25.46 27.33 -12.41
N GLU A 247 26.03 26.64 -13.38
CA GLU A 247 26.67 25.34 -13.17
C GLU A 247 28.15 25.55 -12.88
N SER A 248 28.59 25.10 -11.70
CA SER A 248 30.02 25.09 -11.34
C SER A 248 30.33 23.82 -10.56
N GLY A 249 31.24 23.00 -11.08
CA GLY A 249 31.71 21.80 -10.39
C GLY A 249 30.64 20.73 -10.12
N GLY A 250 29.63 20.61 -10.99
CA GLY A 250 28.52 19.65 -10.80
C GLY A 250 27.42 20.15 -9.84
N GLN A 251 27.48 21.40 -9.43
CA GLN A 251 26.47 22.04 -8.59
C GLN A 251 25.65 23.03 -9.43
N ILE A 252 24.33 22.98 -9.30
CA ILE A 252 23.41 23.97 -9.86
C ILE A 252 23.00 24.91 -8.74
N ILE A 253 23.37 26.18 -8.88
CA ILE A 253 22.99 27.24 -7.95
C ILE A 253 21.85 28.02 -8.59
N ILE A 254 20.66 27.98 -8.00
CA ILE A 254 19.51 28.78 -8.44
C ILE A 254 19.49 30.06 -7.62
N SER A 255 19.54 31.21 -8.29
CA SER A 255 19.46 32.52 -7.65
C SER A 255 18.17 33.21 -8.11
N SER A 256 17.34 33.67 -7.16
CA SER A 256 16.24 34.57 -7.46
C SER A 256 16.69 36.02 -7.24
N SER A 257 16.30 36.90 -8.17
CA SER A 257 16.49 38.34 -8.05
C SER A 257 15.37 39.02 -7.24
N SER A 258 14.34 38.28 -6.81
CA SER A 258 13.25 38.83 -6.01
C SER A 258 13.71 39.07 -4.56
N THR A 259 13.73 40.33 -4.16
CA THR A 259 14.08 40.75 -2.78
C THR A 259 12.84 41.00 -1.91
N SER A 260 11.63 40.88 -2.48
CA SER A 260 10.41 41.40 -1.84
C SER A 260 9.36 40.35 -1.44
N ASP A 261 9.43 39.10 -1.90
CA ASP A 261 8.40 38.11 -1.60
C ASP A 261 8.93 36.84 -0.92
N THR A 262 8.22 36.42 0.13
CA THR A 262 8.56 35.32 1.04
C THR A 262 8.20 33.94 0.50
N SER A 263 7.94 33.78 -0.80
CA SER A 263 7.49 32.50 -1.35
C SER A 263 7.85 32.36 -2.83
N THR A 264 9.08 31.91 -3.08
CA THR A 264 9.48 31.42 -4.40
C THR A 264 9.48 29.89 -4.37
N VAL A 265 8.63 29.26 -5.17
CA VAL A 265 8.72 27.81 -5.43
C VAL A 265 9.35 27.62 -6.80
N ALA A 266 10.55 27.05 -6.84
CA ALA A 266 11.20 26.64 -8.07
C ALA A 266 10.90 25.15 -8.32
N TRP A 267 10.42 24.85 -9.52
CA TRP A 267 10.31 23.47 -10.01
C TRP A 267 11.34 23.29 -11.12
N VAL A 268 12.03 22.15 -11.11
CA VAL A 268 12.93 21.75 -12.20
C VAL A 268 12.19 20.69 -13.01
N GLN A 269 11.87 21.00 -14.26
CA GLN A 269 11.33 20.03 -15.23
C GLN A 269 12.40 19.71 -16.28
N ASN A 270 12.52 18.41 -16.60
CA ASN A 270 13.33 17.87 -17.69
C ASN A 270 12.49 17.62 -18.95
#